data_AF-A0A431KUG6-F1
#
_entry.id   AF-A0A431KUG6-F1
#
_cell.length_a   1.000
_cell.length_b   1.000
_cell.length_c   1.000
_cell.angle_alpha   90.00
_cell.angle_beta   90.00
_cell.angle_gamma   90.00
#
_symmetry.space_group_name_H-M   'P 1'
#
loop_
_entity.id
_entity.type
_entity.pdbx_description
1 polymer ?
#
loop_
_entity_poly.entity_id
_entity_poly.type
_entity_poly.pdbx_seq_one_letter_code
_entity_poly.pdbx_strand_id
1 'polypeptide(L)'
;MLFRPCVHALCVVSKGAAWQRVKMSPENLFRAPNSQGEHMYYNAALVLLFLFDICLAIYVLRTRCRRKVTSCADQAESKSGTGSSVSPGCKPEFFVKPYIQLGTAPGERGDESLEIRWFAESLPGDRWTVEIRLSKTLRGYFKRFFLEPHQNAVSFLEHDQAPLVEQTQFHCVVQDLLPGEQIEYDIIKNGGLVFSSYTTARKSASQPYRFVTVGDMGEAKPEQAKIAYQISRVSPDFLAMPGDIAYKRGRVSEYLLKYFPFFNAERSSPLLGASLLRSIPSFACLGNHDYGRPDLIDVPDLDDFSDLFGYFIFWSQPMNGPDDALADQISQKLIGDKSHQERFLKAAQGRYPRMANFSYDYGNSHWLILDGNSNVDWTNEELLEWVRKDLSTSTATWKIVMFHQPPFTSHNKHGKEQRMRLLTGILQECGVNIVFNGHAHLYERSYPLKFTVTPKADGSLIGADGSVDGTWQLDRKFDGVTFTKPDGVIYIVTGAGGAKLQEQHLPASESGWLESTARHAGDLHSFTVCDVNGETLILRQISLEGEVLEKLVITK
;
A
#
# COMPACT_ATOMS: atom_id res chain seq x y z
N MET A 1 20.56 -28.36 33.61
CA MET A 1 20.53 -27.69 34.93
C MET A 1 20.25 -26.21 34.71
N LEU A 2 19.21 -25.72 35.37
CA LEU A 2 18.55 -24.43 35.17
C LEU A 2 19.45 -23.22 35.48
N PHE A 3 19.45 -22.21 34.61
CA PHE A 3 19.78 -20.83 34.97
C PHE A 3 18.60 -19.93 34.58
N ARG A 4 17.84 -19.46 35.58
CA ARG A 4 16.93 -18.32 35.50
C ARG A 4 17.72 -17.07 35.88
N PRO A 5 17.59 -15.92 35.18
CA PRO A 5 18.01 -14.65 35.73
C PRO A 5 16.86 -14.06 36.57
N CYS A 6 17.03 -14.04 37.90
CA CYS A 6 16.23 -13.22 38.81
C CYS A 6 16.74 -11.78 38.75
N VAL A 7 15.93 -10.86 38.22
CA VAL A 7 16.15 -9.42 38.35
C VAL A 7 15.88 -9.03 39.80
N HIS A 8 16.91 -8.69 40.57
CA HIS A 8 16.77 -8.07 41.89
C HIS A 8 16.72 -6.56 41.72
N ALA A 9 15.62 -5.93 42.12
CA ALA A 9 15.56 -4.48 42.30
C ALA A 9 16.23 -4.11 43.63
N LEU A 10 17.24 -3.23 43.58
CA LEU A 10 17.80 -2.56 44.77
C LEU A 10 17.19 -1.16 44.85
N CYS A 11 16.46 -0.88 45.92
CA CYS A 11 16.14 0.48 46.33
C CYS A 11 16.96 0.82 47.58
N VAL A 12 17.70 1.92 47.54
CA VAL A 12 18.41 2.49 48.69
C VAL A 12 17.59 3.69 49.16
N VAL A 13 17.15 3.66 50.43
CA VAL A 13 16.54 4.81 51.09
C VAL A 13 17.50 5.26 52.20
N SER A 14 17.95 6.51 52.16
CA SER A 14 18.78 7.08 53.22
C SER A 14 17.88 7.66 54.32
N LYS A 15 18.06 7.17 55.55
CA LYS A 15 17.85 7.91 56.80
C LYS A 15 18.54 7.12 57.93
N GLY A 16 19.56 7.72 58.55
CA GLY A 16 20.11 7.33 59.86
C GLY A 16 20.67 5.91 60.00
N ALA A 17 21.99 5.81 60.12
CA ALA A 17 22.80 4.67 60.55
C ALA A 17 22.07 3.41 61.13
N ALA A 18 21.79 2.43 60.26
CA ALA A 18 21.90 0.97 60.47
C ALA A 18 21.31 0.23 59.24
N TRP A 19 22.07 -0.69 58.64
CA TRP A 19 21.62 -1.45 57.47
C TRP A 19 20.85 -2.71 57.90
N GLN A 20 19.58 -2.84 57.51
CA GLN A 20 18.87 -4.13 57.54
C GLN A 20 18.28 -4.47 56.17
N ARG A 21 18.44 -5.74 55.75
CA ARG A 21 17.82 -6.29 54.53
C ARG A 21 16.36 -6.60 54.80
N VAL A 22 15.46 -6.07 53.98
CA VAL A 22 14.06 -6.54 53.93
C VAL A 22 13.81 -7.23 52.58
N LYS A 23 13.34 -8.47 52.63
CA LYS A 23 12.82 -9.22 51.47
C LYS A 23 11.35 -8.86 51.28
N MET A 24 10.94 -8.43 50.09
CA MET A 24 9.53 -8.36 49.72
C MET A 24 9.24 -9.29 48.54
N SER A 25 8.13 -10.02 48.61
CA SER A 25 7.62 -10.93 47.57
C SER A 25 6.65 -10.22 46.62
N PRO A 26 6.39 -10.77 45.41
CA PRO A 26 5.70 -10.07 44.31
C PRO A 26 4.19 -9.81 44.47
N GLU A 27 3.57 -10.13 45.60
CA GLU A 27 2.09 -10.21 45.70
C GLU A 27 1.39 -8.93 46.18
N ASN A 28 2.09 -7.81 46.40
CA ASN A 28 1.49 -6.57 46.93
C ASN A 28 1.39 -5.40 45.94
N LEU A 29 1.54 -5.63 44.63
CA LEU A 29 1.62 -4.54 43.65
C LEU A 29 0.27 -4.00 43.11
N PHE A 30 -0.88 -4.54 43.53
CA PHE A 30 -2.18 -4.02 43.10
C PHE A 30 -3.24 -4.10 44.20
N ARG A 31 -3.46 -3.00 44.92
CA ARG A 31 -4.74 -2.68 45.58
C ARG A 31 -5.08 -1.21 45.34
N ALA A 32 -6.28 -0.98 44.81
CA ALA A 32 -6.88 0.34 44.65
C ALA A 32 -7.15 1.00 46.02
N PRO A 33 -7.16 2.34 46.12
CA PRO A 33 -7.21 3.01 47.41
C PRO A 33 -8.64 3.10 47.96
N ASN A 34 -8.80 2.73 49.23
CA ASN A 34 -9.91 3.21 50.05
C ASN A 34 -9.43 4.34 50.97
N SER A 35 -10.32 5.31 51.11
CA SER A 35 -10.30 6.50 51.97
C SER A 35 -9.37 6.46 53.19
N GLN A 36 -8.25 7.17 53.10
CA GLN A 36 -7.79 8.21 54.03
C GLN A 36 -6.49 8.81 53.46
N GLY A 37 -6.45 10.14 53.37
CA GLY A 37 -5.43 10.85 52.61
C GLY A 37 -4.09 10.92 53.31
N GLU A 38 -3.03 10.50 52.62
CA GLU A 38 -1.66 10.98 52.78
C GLU A 38 -0.96 10.95 51.41
N HIS A 39 -0.35 12.07 51.01
CA HIS A 39 0.26 12.28 49.70
C HIS A 39 1.65 11.61 49.61
N MET A 40 1.85 10.68 48.66
CA MET A 40 3.18 10.26 48.20
C MET A 40 3.58 11.07 46.96
N TYR A 41 4.50 12.03 47.12
CA TYR A 41 5.15 12.69 45.99
C TYR A 41 6.27 11.78 45.44
N TYR A 42 6.02 11.14 44.30
CA TYR A 42 7.10 10.54 43.50
C TYR A 42 7.79 11.64 42.68
N ASN A 43 9.09 11.80 42.89
CA ASN A 43 9.88 12.84 42.25
C ASN A 43 10.09 12.46 40.77
N ALA A 44 9.27 13.03 39.87
CA ALA A 44 9.23 12.72 38.44
C ALA A 44 10.59 12.84 37.72
N ALA A 45 11.51 13.64 38.28
CA ALA A 45 12.87 13.83 37.73
C ALA A 45 13.72 12.54 37.73
N LEU A 46 13.55 11.64 38.71
CA LEU A 46 14.35 10.41 38.82
C LEU A 46 13.88 9.31 37.85
N VAL A 47 12.58 9.27 37.56
CA VAL A 47 12.02 8.35 36.55
C VAL A 47 12.37 8.80 35.13
N LEU A 48 12.39 10.11 34.89
CA LEU A 48 12.83 10.70 33.62
C LEU A 48 14.31 10.46 33.33
N LEU A 49 15.19 10.57 34.33
CA LEU A 49 16.62 10.28 34.16
C LEU A 49 16.87 8.79 33.85
N PHE A 50 16.16 7.87 34.51
CA PHE A 50 16.31 6.44 34.27
C PHE A 50 15.79 6.02 32.88
N LEU A 51 14.71 6.63 32.41
CA LEU A 51 14.20 6.44 31.04
C LEU A 51 15.13 7.08 29.99
N PHE A 52 15.77 8.20 30.31
CA PHE A 52 16.72 8.87 29.43
C PHE A 52 17.99 8.02 29.23
N ASP A 53 18.53 7.41 30.28
CA ASP A 53 19.71 6.54 30.19
C ASP A 53 19.43 5.23 29.44
N ILE A 54 18.23 4.66 29.57
CA ILE A 54 17.80 3.49 28.77
C ILE A 54 17.65 3.88 27.29
N CYS A 55 17.04 5.03 27.00
CA CYS A 55 16.92 5.55 25.63
C CYS A 55 18.30 5.87 25.01
N LEU A 56 19.24 6.42 25.80
CA LEU A 56 20.60 6.71 25.36
C LEU A 56 21.40 5.42 25.12
N ALA A 57 21.25 4.40 25.97
CA ALA A 57 21.87 3.09 25.76
C ALA A 57 21.32 2.38 24.51
N ILE A 58 20.01 2.45 24.24
CA ILE A 58 19.39 1.93 23.02
C ILE A 58 19.85 2.72 21.79
N TYR A 59 20.02 4.04 21.90
CA TYR A 59 20.51 4.91 20.83
C TYR A 59 21.99 4.65 20.50
N VAL A 60 22.84 4.46 21.51
CA VAL A 60 24.27 4.15 21.34
C VAL A 60 24.49 2.74 20.78
N LEU A 61 23.63 1.76 21.14
CA LEU A 61 23.66 0.42 20.54
C LEU A 61 23.17 0.42 19.08
N ARG A 62 22.16 1.23 18.74
CA ARG A 62 21.68 1.39 17.35
C ARG A 62 22.67 2.13 16.44
N THR A 63 23.48 3.04 16.99
CA THR A 63 24.47 3.81 16.20
C THR A 63 25.78 3.05 15.99
N ARG A 64 26.18 2.15 16.90
CA ARG A 64 27.39 1.31 16.74
C ARG A 64 27.24 0.15 15.73
N CYS A 65 26.03 -0.24 15.36
CA CYS A 65 25.78 -1.29 14.35
C CYS A 65 25.47 -0.78 12.93
N ARG A 66 25.42 0.53 12.70
CA ARG A 66 25.32 1.08 11.33
C ARG A 66 26.71 1.20 10.73
N ARG A 67 27.06 0.30 9.80
CA ARG A 67 28.05 0.64 8.77
C ARG A 67 27.53 1.90 8.07
N LYS A 68 28.30 2.99 8.11
CA LYS A 68 27.97 4.21 7.35
C LYS A 68 27.89 3.83 5.87
N VAL A 69 26.69 3.85 5.31
CA VAL A 69 26.50 3.99 3.87
C VAL A 69 26.83 5.44 3.58
N THR A 70 28.02 5.72 3.06
CA THR A 70 28.34 7.06 2.56
C THR A 70 27.63 7.23 1.23
N SER A 71 26.52 7.96 1.23
CA SER A 71 25.94 8.47 -0.01
C SER A 71 26.71 9.72 -0.45
N CYS A 72 26.67 10.06 -1.75
CA CYS A 72 27.23 11.34 -2.22
C CYS A 72 26.59 12.57 -1.54
N ALA A 73 25.38 12.45 -0.98
CA ALA A 73 24.73 13.52 -0.23
C ALA A 73 25.43 13.82 1.11
N ASP A 74 25.99 12.81 1.78
CA ASP A 74 26.66 12.98 3.08
C ASP A 74 27.99 13.73 2.98
N GLN A 75 28.59 13.82 1.78
CA GLN A 75 29.78 14.63 1.55
C GLN A 75 29.49 16.12 1.41
N ALA A 76 28.24 16.51 1.09
CA ALA A 76 27.87 17.91 0.88
C ALA A 76 27.58 18.65 2.21
N GLU A 77 27.12 17.96 3.26
CA GLU A 77 26.71 18.60 4.52
C GLU A 77 27.84 18.79 5.56
N SER A 78 29.06 18.30 5.30
CA SER A 78 30.18 18.39 6.26
C SER A 78 31.18 19.52 6.03
N LYS A 79 30.98 20.40 5.04
CA LYS A 79 31.87 21.54 4.78
C LYS A 79 31.09 22.84 4.54
N SER A 80 30.61 23.46 5.60
CA SER A 80 30.29 24.89 5.58
C SER A 80 31.57 25.71 5.75
N GLY A 81 32.10 26.23 4.64
CA GLY A 81 33.24 27.15 4.69
C GLY A 81 33.91 27.35 3.35
N THR A 82 33.46 28.38 2.63
CA THR A 82 34.06 28.98 1.42
C THR A 82 33.99 28.12 0.15
N GLY A 83 33.73 28.80 -0.97
CA GLY A 83 33.29 28.23 -2.24
C GLY A 83 34.13 27.05 -2.73
N SER A 84 33.46 25.93 -2.96
CA SER A 84 34.00 24.76 -3.65
C SER A 84 32.89 24.20 -4.52
N SER A 85 33.17 24.17 -5.82
CA SER A 85 32.37 23.54 -6.87
C SER A 85 31.89 22.16 -6.46
N VAL A 86 30.58 21.93 -6.57
CA VAL A 86 30.01 20.58 -6.64
C VAL A 86 30.65 19.91 -7.86
N SER A 87 31.33 18.80 -7.66
CA SER A 87 31.87 18.01 -8.77
C SER A 87 30.73 17.57 -9.69
N PRO A 88 30.73 17.96 -10.98
CA PRO A 88 29.74 17.45 -11.92
C PRO A 88 30.08 15.99 -12.21
N GLY A 89 29.15 15.05 -11.94
CA GLY A 89 29.23 13.73 -12.56
C GLY A 89 28.97 12.47 -11.72
N CYS A 90 28.53 12.53 -10.46
CA CYS A 90 28.08 11.28 -9.81
C CYS A 90 26.62 11.01 -10.16
N LYS A 91 26.39 10.16 -11.17
CA LYS A 91 25.06 9.63 -11.48
C LYS A 91 24.50 8.90 -10.24
N PRO A 92 23.20 9.00 -9.94
CA PRO A 92 22.59 8.21 -8.89
C PRO A 92 22.75 6.71 -9.18
N GLU A 93 23.08 5.92 -8.15
CA GLU A 93 23.30 4.46 -8.29
C GLU A 93 22.04 3.72 -8.76
N PHE A 94 20.87 4.20 -8.35
CA PHE A 94 19.58 3.61 -8.70
C PHE A 94 18.78 4.57 -9.57
N PHE A 95 18.25 4.04 -10.67
CA PHE A 95 17.19 4.68 -11.43
C PHE A 95 15.86 4.62 -10.67
N VAL A 96 15.55 3.46 -10.09
CA VAL A 96 14.50 3.27 -9.08
C VAL A 96 15.10 2.53 -7.90
N LYS A 97 15.03 3.13 -6.72
CA LYS A 97 15.51 2.54 -5.47
C LYS A 97 14.77 1.25 -5.14
N PRO A 98 15.38 0.32 -4.39
CA PRO A 98 14.75 -0.93 -4.02
C PRO A 98 13.38 -0.78 -3.37
N TYR A 99 12.46 -1.65 -3.77
CA TYR A 99 11.10 -1.74 -3.26
C TYR A 99 10.61 -3.20 -3.24
N ILE A 100 9.57 -3.42 -2.45
CA ILE A 100 9.01 -4.74 -2.16
C ILE A 100 7.73 -4.95 -2.96
N GLN A 101 7.61 -6.11 -3.58
CA GLN A 101 6.43 -6.57 -4.31
C GLN A 101 6.10 -8.00 -3.89
N LEU A 102 4.87 -8.43 -4.14
CA LEU A 102 4.49 -9.83 -3.88
C LEU A 102 5.04 -10.77 -4.98
N GLY A 103 5.17 -10.27 -6.21
CA GLY A 103 5.49 -11.11 -7.36
C GLY A 103 4.31 -12.02 -7.73
N THR A 104 4.61 -13.21 -8.24
CA THR A 104 3.62 -14.13 -8.82
C THR A 104 3.03 -15.15 -7.84
N ALA A 105 3.20 -14.94 -6.52
CA ALA A 105 2.74 -15.84 -5.48
C ALA A 105 1.42 -15.36 -4.84
N PRO A 106 0.23 -15.72 -5.39
CA PRO A 106 -1.04 -15.14 -4.94
C PRO A 106 -1.51 -15.63 -3.56
N GLY A 107 -1.27 -16.90 -3.19
CA GLY A 107 -1.84 -17.50 -1.97
C GLY A 107 -0.81 -17.87 -0.89
N GLU A 108 -1.29 -18.25 0.29
CA GLU A 108 -0.48 -18.88 1.36
C GLU A 108 -0.16 -20.33 0.94
N ARG A 109 1.11 -20.65 0.68
CA ARG A 109 1.55 -22.01 0.27
C ARG A 109 2.43 -22.69 1.31
N GLY A 110 2.18 -22.47 2.59
CA GLY A 110 2.99 -23.03 3.69
C GLY A 110 4.38 -22.39 3.84
N ASP A 111 4.93 -21.84 2.75
CA ASP A 111 6.15 -21.06 2.69
C ASP A 111 5.88 -19.73 1.97
N GLU A 112 6.10 -18.60 2.65
CA GLU A 112 5.88 -17.27 2.12
C GLU A 112 6.99 -16.84 1.16
N SER A 113 6.68 -15.90 0.26
CA SER A 113 7.70 -15.26 -0.58
C SER A 113 7.42 -13.77 -0.82
N LEU A 114 8.49 -13.03 -1.11
CA LEU A 114 8.45 -11.62 -1.49
C LEU A 114 9.51 -11.35 -2.56
N GLU A 115 9.24 -10.37 -3.42
CA GLU A 115 10.18 -9.90 -4.42
C GLU A 115 10.81 -8.57 -3.97
N ILE A 116 12.15 -8.51 -3.97
CA ILE A 116 12.92 -7.26 -3.85
C ILE A 116 13.29 -6.84 -5.27
N ARG A 117 12.87 -5.65 -5.69
CA ARG A 117 13.09 -5.13 -7.05
C ARG A 117 13.72 -3.75 -7.05
N TRP A 118 14.58 -3.47 -8.03
CA TRP A 118 15.11 -2.14 -8.30
C TRP A 118 15.46 -1.97 -9.79
N PHE A 119 15.74 -0.72 -10.20
CA PHE A 119 16.22 -0.41 -11.54
C PHE A 119 17.52 0.37 -11.44
N ALA A 120 18.52 -0.01 -12.23
CA ALA A 120 19.81 0.65 -12.29
C ALA A 120 20.48 0.43 -13.66
N GLU A 121 21.49 1.24 -13.95
CA GLU A 121 22.43 1.00 -15.05
C GLU A 121 23.29 -0.24 -14.69
N SER A 122 23.39 -1.21 -15.60
CA SER A 122 24.21 -2.41 -15.44
C SER A 122 25.30 -2.42 -16.49
N LEU A 123 26.55 -2.24 -16.08
CA LEU A 123 27.70 -2.25 -17.00
C LEU A 123 28.29 -3.65 -17.13
N PRO A 124 28.90 -4.00 -18.28
CA PRO A 124 29.62 -5.26 -18.42
C PRO A 124 30.63 -5.48 -17.29
N GLY A 125 30.47 -6.58 -16.55
CA GLY A 125 31.33 -6.95 -15.42
C GLY A 125 30.82 -6.51 -14.05
N ASP A 126 29.74 -5.71 -13.97
CA ASP A 126 29.06 -5.44 -12.70
C ASP A 126 28.53 -6.73 -12.07
N ARG A 127 28.77 -6.88 -10.76
CA ARG A 127 28.26 -8.00 -9.95
C ARG A 127 27.34 -7.47 -8.87
N TRP A 128 26.09 -7.87 -8.93
CA TRP A 128 25.05 -7.50 -7.98
C TRP A 128 24.70 -8.71 -7.12
N THR A 129 24.64 -8.53 -5.81
CA THR A 129 24.20 -9.57 -4.87
C THR A 129 23.30 -8.96 -3.82
N VAL A 130 22.36 -9.76 -3.31
CA VAL A 130 21.50 -9.37 -2.19
C VAL A 130 21.77 -10.29 -1.02
N GLU A 131 22.28 -9.73 0.08
CA GLU A 131 22.40 -10.45 1.33
C GLU A 131 21.07 -10.41 2.07
N ILE A 132 20.52 -11.57 2.39
CA ILE A 132 19.30 -11.73 3.19
C ILE A 132 19.68 -12.20 4.59
N ARG A 133 19.07 -11.56 5.59
CA ARG A 133 19.22 -11.87 7.00
C ARG A 133 17.85 -12.02 7.63
N LEU A 134 17.52 -13.24 8.06
CA LEU A 134 16.27 -13.53 8.75
C LEU A 134 16.50 -13.50 10.25
N SER A 135 15.74 -12.65 10.93
CA SER A 135 15.79 -12.58 12.40
C SER A 135 15.18 -13.84 13.02
N LYS A 136 15.64 -14.22 14.23
CA LYS A 136 15.22 -15.38 15.04
C LYS A 136 14.06 -16.21 14.44
N THR A 137 14.41 -17.28 13.73
CA THR A 137 13.45 -18.33 13.35
C THR A 137 12.84 -18.97 14.59
N LEU A 138 11.72 -19.68 14.47
CA LEU A 138 11.10 -20.47 15.55
C LEU A 138 12.07 -21.45 16.25
N ARG A 139 13.21 -21.76 15.63
CA ARG A 139 14.27 -22.63 16.16
C ARG A 139 15.40 -21.87 16.88
N GLY A 140 15.30 -20.55 17.02
CA GLY A 140 16.26 -19.72 17.76
C GLY A 140 17.53 -19.32 17.00
N TYR A 141 17.65 -19.66 15.71
CA TYR A 141 18.80 -19.34 14.88
C TYR A 141 18.51 -18.20 13.90
N PHE A 142 19.56 -17.43 13.60
CA PHE A 142 19.62 -16.43 12.53
C PHE A 142 20.03 -17.13 11.23
N LYS A 143 19.30 -16.90 10.13
CA LYS A 143 19.65 -17.42 8.80
C LYS A 143 20.20 -16.28 7.96
N ARG A 144 21.34 -16.50 7.32
CA ARG A 144 21.99 -15.56 6.39
C ARG A 144 22.33 -16.27 5.10
N PHE A 145 21.99 -15.67 3.97
CA PHE A 145 22.29 -16.21 2.64
C PHE A 145 22.36 -15.07 1.61
N PHE A 146 22.87 -15.39 0.43
CA PHE A 146 23.01 -14.43 -0.67
C PHE A 146 22.17 -14.89 -1.85
N LEU A 147 21.56 -13.93 -2.54
CA LEU A 147 20.81 -14.13 -3.77
C LEU A 147 21.48 -13.34 -4.89
N GLU A 148 21.61 -13.97 -6.05
CA GLU A 148 21.97 -13.31 -7.29
C GLU A 148 20.67 -12.81 -7.95
N PRO A 149 20.52 -11.51 -8.27
CA PRO A 149 19.32 -11.00 -8.89
C PRO A 149 19.20 -11.45 -10.34
N HIS A 150 17.97 -11.78 -10.72
CA HIS A 150 17.59 -11.85 -12.12
C HIS A 150 17.66 -10.45 -12.74
N GLN A 151 18.18 -10.38 -13.96
CA GLN A 151 18.39 -9.13 -14.68
C GLN A 151 17.59 -9.16 -15.98
N ASN A 152 16.79 -8.11 -16.20
CA ASN A 152 16.04 -7.93 -17.44
C ASN A 152 16.35 -6.55 -18.00
N ALA A 153 16.82 -6.50 -19.24
CA ALA A 153 17.03 -5.25 -19.95
C ALA A 153 15.68 -4.59 -20.23
N VAL A 154 15.55 -3.33 -19.84
CA VAL A 154 14.36 -2.51 -19.99
C VAL A 154 14.77 -1.24 -20.73
N SER A 155 14.08 -0.96 -21.84
CA SER A 155 14.39 0.20 -22.66
C SER A 155 13.10 0.96 -22.97
N PHE A 156 13.11 2.25 -22.71
CA PHE A 156 12.01 3.18 -23.02
C PHE A 156 12.62 4.55 -23.33
N LEU A 157 11.83 5.46 -23.89
CA LEU A 157 12.24 6.86 -24.02
C LEU A 157 11.76 7.61 -22.78
N GLU A 158 12.50 8.59 -22.27
CA GLU A 158 12.02 9.37 -21.11
C GLU A 158 10.88 10.33 -21.47
N HIS A 159 10.88 10.81 -22.71
CA HIS A 159 9.83 11.60 -23.32
C HIS A 159 9.95 11.47 -24.84
N ASP A 160 8.99 12.01 -25.58
CA ASP A 160 8.98 11.90 -27.03
C ASP A 160 10.22 12.60 -27.60
N GLN A 161 10.91 11.92 -28.53
CA GLN A 161 12.20 12.34 -29.09
C GLN A 161 13.40 12.32 -28.12
N ALA A 162 13.26 11.83 -26.88
CA ALA A 162 14.41 11.57 -26.00
C ALA A 162 15.30 10.46 -26.56
N PRO A 163 16.60 10.41 -26.22
CA PRO A 163 17.40 9.22 -26.47
C PRO A 163 16.82 8.01 -25.72
N LEU A 164 17.05 6.82 -26.25
CA LEU A 164 16.67 5.58 -25.59
C LEU A 164 17.36 5.48 -24.24
N VAL A 165 16.56 5.31 -23.19
CA VAL A 165 17.04 5.06 -21.84
C VAL A 165 17.11 3.56 -21.64
N GLU A 166 18.33 3.05 -21.58
CA GLU A 166 18.59 1.65 -21.29
C GLU A 166 18.83 1.47 -19.79
N GLN A 167 17.93 0.74 -19.14
CA GLN A 167 18.04 0.35 -17.73
C GLN A 167 18.02 -1.16 -17.61
N THR A 168 18.47 -1.65 -16.46
CA THR A 168 18.28 -3.04 -16.07
C THR A 168 17.32 -3.10 -14.89
N GLN A 169 16.24 -3.85 -15.05
CA GLN A 169 15.43 -4.29 -13.92
C GLN A 169 16.15 -5.44 -13.23
N PHE A 170 16.39 -5.29 -11.94
CA PHE A 170 16.91 -6.34 -11.07
C PHE A 170 15.81 -6.81 -10.13
N HIS A 171 15.72 -8.11 -9.91
CA HIS A 171 14.86 -8.64 -8.87
C HIS A 171 15.38 -9.94 -8.24
N CYS A 172 15.10 -10.11 -6.95
CA CYS A 172 15.32 -11.34 -6.19
C CYS A 172 14.02 -11.78 -5.54
N VAL A 173 13.67 -13.05 -5.65
CA VAL A 173 12.58 -13.64 -4.86
C VAL A 173 13.17 -14.26 -3.60
N VAL A 174 12.74 -13.76 -2.44
CA VAL A 174 13.05 -14.36 -1.15
C VAL A 174 11.95 -15.37 -0.85
N GLN A 175 12.31 -16.64 -0.71
CA GLN A 175 11.38 -17.77 -0.52
C GLN A 175 11.63 -18.45 0.83
N ASP A 176 10.81 -19.46 1.14
CA ASP A 176 10.87 -20.27 2.37
C ASP A 176 10.78 -19.41 3.65
N LEU A 177 9.91 -18.39 3.59
CA LEU A 177 9.70 -17.46 4.69
C LEU A 177 8.59 -17.95 5.60
N LEU A 178 8.75 -17.75 6.91
CA LEU A 178 7.65 -17.94 7.86
C LEU A 178 6.69 -16.73 7.79
N PRO A 179 5.38 -16.92 7.95
CA PRO A 179 4.45 -15.81 8.00
C PRO A 179 4.80 -14.78 9.10
N GLY A 180 4.89 -13.51 8.69
CA GLY A 180 5.29 -12.40 9.56
C GLY A 180 6.78 -12.34 9.93
N GLU A 181 7.64 -13.16 9.29
CA GLU A 181 9.08 -13.14 9.51
C GLU A 181 9.71 -11.81 9.08
N GLN A 182 10.57 -11.25 9.94
CA GLN A 182 11.32 -10.03 9.65
C GLN A 182 12.57 -10.36 8.83
N ILE A 183 12.74 -9.62 7.75
CA ILE A 183 13.77 -9.81 6.74
C ILE A 183 14.57 -8.52 6.64
N GLU A 184 15.85 -8.56 6.98
CA GLU A 184 16.78 -7.49 6.60
C GLU A 184 17.45 -7.86 5.28
N TYR A 185 17.65 -6.87 4.41
CA TYR A 185 18.33 -7.07 3.14
C TYR A 185 19.33 -5.96 2.82
N ASP A 186 20.49 -6.36 2.32
CA ASP A 186 21.53 -5.47 1.82
C ASP A 186 21.79 -5.75 0.34
N ILE A 187 21.78 -4.70 -0.48
CA ILE A 187 22.19 -4.79 -1.89
C ILE A 187 23.65 -4.39 -2.00
N ILE A 188 24.42 -5.27 -2.62
CA ILE A 188 25.87 -5.17 -2.75
C ILE A 188 26.22 -5.16 -4.24
N LYS A 189 26.92 -4.12 -4.68
CA LYS A 189 27.46 -3.98 -6.04
C LYS A 189 28.98 -4.04 -5.99
N ASN A 190 29.59 -4.94 -6.75
CA ASN A 190 31.05 -5.10 -6.84
C ASN A 190 31.74 -5.24 -5.46
N GLY A 191 31.05 -5.85 -4.49
CA GLY A 191 31.51 -6.01 -3.10
C GLY A 191 31.25 -4.83 -2.16
N GLY A 192 30.75 -3.70 -2.67
CA GLY A 192 30.36 -2.53 -1.88
C GLY A 192 28.86 -2.53 -1.54
N LEU A 193 28.51 -2.22 -0.30
CA LEU A 193 27.13 -2.02 0.13
C LEU A 193 26.58 -0.73 -0.50
N VAL A 194 25.51 -0.84 -1.29
CA VAL A 194 24.88 0.31 -1.97
C VAL A 194 23.48 0.63 -1.45
N PHE A 195 22.79 -0.34 -0.84
CA PHE A 195 21.49 -0.11 -0.21
C PHE A 195 21.25 -1.08 0.95
N SER A 196 20.51 -0.65 1.96
CA SER A 196 20.12 -1.48 3.10
C SER A 196 18.71 -1.11 3.55
N SER A 197 17.88 -2.11 3.83
CA SER A 197 16.53 -1.93 4.37
C SER A 197 16.06 -3.23 5.03
N TYR A 198 14.80 -3.26 5.43
CA TYR A 198 14.11 -4.41 6.00
C TYR A 198 12.69 -4.47 5.46
N THR A 199 12.08 -5.65 5.50
CA THR A 199 10.67 -5.92 5.18
C THR A 199 10.13 -7.03 6.09
N THR A 200 8.84 -7.31 5.98
CA THR A 200 8.16 -8.39 6.71
C THR A 200 7.40 -9.28 5.73
N ALA A 201 7.54 -10.60 5.84
CA ALA A 201 6.71 -11.55 5.10
C ALA A 201 5.21 -11.33 5.39
N ARG A 202 4.34 -11.75 4.46
CA ARG A 202 2.88 -11.67 4.69
C ARG A 202 2.49 -12.39 5.97
N LYS A 203 1.42 -11.92 6.60
CA LYS A 203 0.88 -12.52 7.83
C LYS A 203 0.08 -13.76 7.50
N SER A 204 0.08 -14.74 8.42
CA SER A 204 -0.82 -15.89 8.34
C SER A 204 -2.25 -15.49 8.71
N ALA A 205 -3.23 -16.31 8.36
CA ALA A 205 -4.64 -16.16 8.76
C ALA A 205 -4.87 -15.94 10.28
N SER A 206 -3.96 -16.39 11.14
CA SER A 206 -4.08 -16.24 12.60
C SER A 206 -3.48 -14.95 13.16
N GLN A 207 -2.65 -14.26 12.37
CA GLN A 207 -1.93 -13.06 12.81
C GLN A 207 -2.75 -11.80 12.51
N PRO A 208 -2.85 -10.86 13.46
CA PRO A 208 -3.44 -9.56 13.17
C PRO A 208 -2.54 -8.78 12.20
N TYR A 209 -3.15 -7.93 11.40
CA TYR A 209 -2.45 -7.10 10.42
C TYR A 209 -3.14 -5.76 10.22
N ARG A 210 -2.37 -4.79 9.74
CA ARG A 210 -2.84 -3.46 9.37
C ARG A 210 -2.58 -3.23 7.91
N PHE A 211 -3.58 -2.72 7.19
CA PHE A 211 -3.36 -2.20 5.85
C PHE A 211 -3.84 -0.76 5.74
N VAL A 212 -3.26 -0.06 4.78
CA VAL A 212 -3.69 1.28 4.40
C VAL A 212 -4.19 1.23 2.97
N THR A 213 -5.28 1.95 2.70
CA THR A 213 -5.77 2.17 1.35
C THR A 213 -5.93 3.64 1.02
N VAL A 214 -5.43 4.03 -0.15
CA VAL A 214 -5.41 5.41 -0.65
C VAL A 214 -5.18 5.41 -2.15
N GLY A 215 -6.08 6.06 -2.90
CA GLY A 215 -5.96 6.26 -4.35
C GLY A 215 -5.52 7.67 -4.71
N ASP A 216 -5.31 7.93 -6.00
CA ASP A 216 -5.30 9.29 -6.54
C ASP A 216 -4.22 10.19 -5.91
N MET A 217 -2.99 9.72 -5.90
CA MET A 217 -1.89 10.33 -5.15
C MET A 217 -0.88 11.08 -6.03
N GLY A 218 -0.55 10.57 -7.22
CA GLY A 218 0.69 10.91 -7.96
C GLY A 218 0.68 12.20 -8.79
N GLU A 219 0.40 13.36 -8.19
CA GLU A 219 0.52 14.67 -8.84
C GLU A 219 1.81 15.45 -8.47
N ALA A 220 2.70 14.86 -7.66
CA ALA A 220 3.89 15.52 -7.09
C ALA A 220 3.58 16.77 -6.26
N LYS A 221 2.51 16.70 -5.48
CA LYS A 221 2.05 17.79 -4.60
C LYS A 221 2.57 17.65 -3.17
N PRO A 222 2.71 18.75 -2.42
CA PRO A 222 3.04 18.69 -0.99
C PRO A 222 2.07 17.81 -0.19
N GLU A 223 0.80 17.78 -0.59
CA GLU A 223 -0.24 17.01 0.09
C GLU A 223 0.04 15.51 0.02
N GLN A 224 0.49 15.03 -1.15
CA GLN A 224 0.92 13.65 -1.35
C GLN A 224 2.08 13.26 -0.44
N ALA A 225 3.07 14.15 -0.26
CA ALA A 225 4.19 13.92 0.66
C ALA A 225 3.71 13.77 2.11
N LYS A 226 2.79 14.63 2.53
CA LYS A 226 2.22 14.58 3.88
C LYS A 226 1.38 13.31 4.10
N ILE A 227 0.59 12.89 3.10
CA ILE A 227 -0.13 11.61 3.14
C ILE A 227 0.84 10.44 3.30
N ALA A 228 1.85 10.32 2.44
CA ALA A 228 2.86 9.25 2.56
C ALA A 228 3.55 9.27 3.94
N TYR A 229 3.85 10.46 4.47
CA TYR A 229 4.38 10.61 5.83
C TYR A 229 3.40 10.07 6.89
N GLN A 230 2.13 10.48 6.87
CA GLN A 230 1.12 9.99 7.83
C GLN A 230 0.89 8.48 7.75
N ILE A 231 0.93 7.92 6.54
CA ILE A 231 0.87 6.47 6.32
C ILE A 231 2.03 5.77 7.05
N SER A 232 3.25 6.32 6.96
CA SER A 232 4.39 5.75 7.68
C SER A 232 4.23 5.79 9.21
N ARG A 233 3.48 6.77 9.72
CA ARG A 233 3.22 6.94 11.17
C ARG A 233 2.25 5.90 11.72
N VAL A 234 1.39 5.33 10.88
CA VAL A 234 0.50 4.23 11.28
C VAL A 234 1.12 2.85 11.06
N SER A 235 2.31 2.77 10.47
CA SER A 235 3.09 1.52 10.32
C SER A 235 2.25 0.34 9.79
N PRO A 236 1.69 0.44 8.57
CA PRO A 236 0.93 -0.65 7.98
C PRO A 236 1.84 -1.81 7.61
N ASP A 237 1.27 -3.02 7.52
CA ASP A 237 1.95 -4.19 6.98
C ASP A 237 1.94 -4.20 5.44
N PHE A 238 0.98 -3.54 4.79
CA PHE A 238 0.97 -3.31 3.33
C PHE A 238 0.13 -2.09 2.91
N LEU A 239 0.33 -1.64 1.67
CA LEU A 239 -0.49 -0.59 1.02
C LEU A 239 -1.36 -1.20 -0.08
N ALA A 240 -2.63 -0.80 -0.14
CA ALA A 240 -3.54 -1.09 -1.25
C ALA A 240 -3.92 0.23 -1.94
N MET A 241 -3.75 0.31 -3.26
CA MET A 241 -3.91 1.56 -4.02
C MET A 241 -5.00 1.37 -5.08
N PRO A 242 -6.20 1.94 -4.88
CA PRO A 242 -7.28 1.86 -5.84
C PRO A 242 -7.07 2.80 -7.03
N GLY A 243 -5.96 2.66 -7.76
CA GLY A 243 -5.68 3.30 -9.05
C GLY A 243 -5.18 4.75 -8.98
N ASP A 244 -4.80 5.24 -10.17
CA ASP A 244 -4.25 6.57 -10.43
C ASP A 244 -3.00 6.86 -9.60
N ILE A 245 -2.01 5.99 -9.82
CA ILE A 245 -0.77 5.95 -9.05
C ILE A 245 0.15 7.11 -9.44
N ALA A 246 0.28 7.37 -10.74
CA ALA A 246 1.12 8.42 -11.30
C ALA A 246 0.37 9.20 -12.38
N TYR A 247 -0.06 10.42 -12.05
CA TYR A 247 -0.74 11.30 -13.00
C TYR A 247 0.27 11.83 -14.02
N LYS A 248 -0.14 12.13 -15.25
CA LYS A 248 -1.52 12.20 -15.76
C LYS A 248 -1.87 11.06 -16.72
N ARG A 249 -0.88 10.30 -17.17
CA ARG A 249 -1.00 9.26 -18.18
C ARG A 249 -0.28 7.96 -17.78
N GLY A 250 0.16 7.81 -16.52
CA GLY A 250 0.71 6.55 -16.04
C GLY A 250 2.05 6.22 -16.68
N ARG A 251 2.76 7.25 -17.18
CA ARG A 251 4.00 7.09 -17.93
C ARG A 251 5.15 6.74 -17.02
N VAL A 252 6.18 6.11 -17.57
CA VAL A 252 7.41 5.78 -16.86
C VAL A 252 8.03 7.03 -16.22
N SER A 253 8.16 8.11 -17.00
CA SER A 253 8.63 9.42 -16.50
C SER A 253 7.79 9.96 -15.34
N GLU A 254 6.48 9.73 -15.34
CA GLU A 254 5.57 10.20 -14.30
C GLU A 254 5.71 9.41 -13.01
N TYR A 255 5.92 8.09 -13.09
CA TYR A 255 6.25 7.27 -11.92
C TYR A 255 7.53 7.76 -11.22
N LEU A 256 8.56 8.05 -12.01
CA LEU A 256 9.87 8.49 -11.51
C LEU A 256 9.83 9.87 -10.87
N LEU A 257 9.00 10.77 -11.39
CA LEU A 257 8.90 12.14 -10.88
C LEU A 257 7.87 12.28 -9.77
N LYS A 258 6.77 11.52 -9.84
CA LYS A 258 5.55 11.80 -9.07
C LYS A 258 5.16 10.70 -8.11
N TYR A 259 5.69 9.48 -8.21
CA TYR A 259 5.32 8.39 -7.29
C TYR A 259 6.50 7.95 -6.41
N PHE A 260 7.56 7.40 -7.01
CA PHE A 260 8.70 6.86 -6.26
C PHE A 260 9.37 7.85 -5.30
N PRO A 261 9.56 9.15 -5.64
CA PRO A 261 10.18 10.10 -4.72
C PRO A 261 9.40 10.31 -3.42
N PHE A 262 8.08 10.16 -3.45
CA PHE A 262 7.18 10.42 -2.33
C PHE A 262 6.93 9.17 -1.48
N PHE A 263 6.80 8.00 -2.12
CA PHE A 263 6.51 6.74 -1.42
C PHE A 263 7.75 5.89 -1.12
N ASN A 264 8.91 6.25 -1.70
CA ASN A 264 10.20 5.65 -1.39
C ASN A 264 11.29 6.71 -1.05
N ALA A 265 10.88 7.78 -0.38
CA ALA A 265 11.75 8.88 0.02
C ALA A 265 12.94 8.40 0.88
N GLU A 266 14.05 9.15 0.88
CA GLU A 266 15.23 8.78 1.69
C GLU A 266 15.01 8.84 3.19
N ARG A 267 14.14 9.75 3.61
CA ARG A 267 13.73 9.91 5.00
C ARG A 267 12.26 10.26 5.03
N SER A 268 11.55 9.66 5.98
CA SER A 268 10.16 10.00 6.21
C SER A 268 10.04 11.39 6.83
N SER A 269 9.38 12.31 6.13
CA SER A 269 9.06 13.65 6.63
C SER A 269 7.86 14.23 5.86
N PRO A 270 7.09 15.15 6.47
CA PRO A 270 5.97 15.81 5.77
C PRO A 270 6.36 16.51 4.46
N LEU A 271 7.64 16.90 4.30
CA LEU A 271 8.14 17.60 3.11
C LEU A 271 8.52 16.65 1.97
N LEU A 272 9.04 15.45 2.31
CA LEU A 272 9.65 14.55 1.33
C LEU A 272 8.80 13.31 1.03
N GLY A 273 7.83 12.98 1.88
CA GLY A 273 7.12 11.71 1.81
C GLY A 273 7.65 10.70 2.82
N ALA A 274 7.69 9.42 2.44
CA ALA A 274 8.09 8.33 3.33
C ALA A 274 8.86 7.22 2.62
N SER A 275 9.65 6.48 3.40
CA SER A 275 10.39 5.30 2.97
C SER A 275 9.52 4.03 3.03
N LEU A 276 8.34 4.04 2.40
CA LEU A 276 7.36 2.95 2.51
C LEU A 276 7.72 1.77 1.61
N LEU A 277 7.89 2.01 0.31
CA LEU A 277 7.98 0.94 -0.69
C LEU A 277 9.18 0.02 -0.48
N ARG A 278 10.26 0.49 0.16
CA ARG A 278 11.44 -0.32 0.52
C ARG A 278 11.21 -1.29 1.67
N SER A 279 10.06 -1.24 2.35
CA SER A 279 9.82 -1.98 3.59
C SER A 279 8.49 -2.69 3.70
N ILE A 280 7.51 -2.34 2.87
CA ILE A 280 6.21 -3.01 2.87
C ILE A 280 5.80 -3.29 1.42
N PRO A 281 5.12 -4.42 1.15
CA PRO A 281 4.54 -4.65 -0.16
C PRO A 281 3.42 -3.64 -0.42
N SER A 282 3.24 -3.30 -1.69
CA SER A 282 2.13 -2.52 -2.17
C SER A 282 1.37 -3.29 -3.24
N PHE A 283 0.05 -3.12 -3.26
CA PHE A 283 -0.86 -3.69 -4.22
C PHE A 283 -1.66 -2.56 -4.88
N ALA A 284 -1.87 -2.61 -6.19
CA ALA A 284 -2.60 -1.57 -6.89
C ALA A 284 -3.55 -2.15 -7.94
N CYS A 285 -4.69 -1.49 -8.15
CA CYS A 285 -5.47 -1.68 -9.37
C CYS A 285 -5.11 -0.60 -10.40
N LEU A 286 -5.53 -0.79 -11.64
CA LEU A 286 -5.41 0.22 -12.68
C LEU A 286 -6.48 1.30 -12.50
N GLY A 287 -6.08 2.56 -12.55
CA GLY A 287 -6.96 3.70 -12.79
C GLY A 287 -6.92 4.17 -14.25
N ASN A 288 -7.74 5.15 -14.60
CA ASN A 288 -7.78 5.66 -15.97
C ASN A 288 -6.52 6.44 -16.32
N HIS A 289 -5.83 7.04 -15.33
CA HIS A 289 -4.53 7.63 -15.58
C HIS A 289 -3.44 6.60 -15.81
N ASP A 290 -3.54 5.39 -15.27
CA ASP A 290 -2.52 4.34 -15.47
C ASP A 290 -2.50 3.78 -16.91
N TYR A 291 -3.60 3.95 -17.64
CA TYR A 291 -3.72 3.60 -19.06
C TYR A 291 -3.49 4.78 -20.01
N GLY A 292 -3.17 5.98 -19.55
CA GLY A 292 -3.00 7.12 -20.45
C GLY A 292 -4.25 7.94 -20.74
N ARG A 293 -5.31 7.81 -19.92
CA ARG A 293 -6.65 8.44 -20.03
C ARG A 293 -7.57 7.84 -21.11
N PRO A 294 -7.90 6.54 -21.06
CA PRO A 294 -8.86 5.94 -21.99
C PRO A 294 -10.29 6.49 -21.82
N ASP A 295 -10.57 7.27 -20.76
CA ASP A 295 -11.85 7.94 -20.51
C ASP A 295 -12.04 9.25 -21.29
N LEU A 296 -11.02 9.71 -22.04
CA LEU A 296 -11.07 10.85 -22.94
C LEU A 296 -11.02 10.42 -24.42
N ILE A 297 -11.29 11.37 -25.33
CA ILE A 297 -11.16 11.17 -26.78
C ILE A 297 -9.72 10.76 -27.19
N ASP A 298 -8.73 11.05 -26.35
CA ASP A 298 -7.33 10.69 -26.57
C ASP A 298 -7.11 9.21 -26.28
N VAL A 299 -7.20 8.36 -27.30
CA VAL A 299 -6.81 6.95 -27.18
C VAL A 299 -5.30 6.88 -26.89
N PRO A 300 -4.86 6.11 -25.88
CA PRO A 300 -3.44 5.97 -25.56
C PRO A 300 -2.63 5.41 -26.74
N ASP A 301 -1.64 6.16 -27.20
CA ASP A 301 -0.80 5.83 -28.35
C ASP A 301 0.69 5.90 -27.96
N LEU A 302 1.44 4.82 -28.23
CA LEU A 302 2.88 4.74 -27.97
C LEU A 302 3.71 5.57 -28.96
N ASP A 303 3.13 6.05 -30.06
CA ASP A 303 3.78 7.02 -30.95
C ASP A 303 3.72 8.44 -30.38
N ASP A 304 2.62 8.76 -29.69
CA ASP A 304 2.45 10.04 -28.99
C ASP A 304 3.19 10.06 -27.65
N PHE A 305 3.24 8.93 -26.94
CA PHE A 305 3.91 8.79 -25.65
C PHE A 305 4.56 7.41 -25.54
N SER A 306 5.80 7.33 -26.00
CA SER A 306 6.59 6.09 -26.07
C SER A 306 6.95 5.44 -24.73
N ASP A 307 6.59 6.07 -23.61
CA ASP A 307 6.86 5.65 -22.23
C ASP A 307 5.57 5.39 -21.43
N LEU A 308 4.44 5.19 -22.10
CA LEU A 308 3.17 4.81 -21.47
C LEU A 308 3.23 3.49 -20.70
N PHE A 309 2.16 3.23 -19.94
CA PHE A 309 1.89 1.95 -19.29
C PHE A 309 2.96 1.56 -18.26
N GLY A 310 3.50 2.53 -17.54
CA GLY A 310 4.50 2.34 -16.48
C GLY A 310 4.03 1.37 -15.39
N TYR A 311 2.73 1.23 -15.19
CA TYR A 311 2.14 0.21 -14.30
C TYR A 311 2.68 -1.20 -14.63
N PHE A 312 2.66 -1.60 -15.90
CA PHE A 312 3.09 -2.95 -16.33
C PHE A 312 4.62 -3.15 -16.33
N ILE A 313 5.38 -2.06 -16.21
CA ILE A 313 6.85 -2.10 -16.13
C ILE A 313 7.30 -2.15 -14.67
N PHE A 314 6.76 -1.29 -13.82
CA PHE A 314 7.22 -1.13 -12.44
C PHE A 314 6.61 -2.12 -11.46
N TRP A 315 5.37 -2.54 -11.65
CA TRP A 315 4.71 -3.40 -10.66
C TRP A 315 5.01 -4.88 -10.91
N SER A 316 5.03 -5.67 -9.84
CA SER A 316 5.14 -7.13 -9.89
C SER A 316 4.05 -7.72 -9.00
N GLN A 317 2.85 -7.79 -9.57
CA GLN A 317 1.67 -8.32 -8.89
C GLN A 317 1.35 -9.71 -9.44
N PRO A 318 0.49 -10.49 -8.75
CA PRO A 318 0.07 -11.78 -9.25
C PRO A 318 -0.49 -11.71 -10.68
N MET A 319 -0.24 -12.76 -11.45
CA MET A 319 -0.71 -12.91 -12.83
C MET A 319 -1.74 -14.05 -12.95
N ASN A 320 -2.47 -14.31 -11.84
CA ASN A 320 -3.51 -15.33 -11.71
C ASN A 320 -4.91 -14.84 -12.14
N GLY A 321 -4.96 -13.72 -12.88
CA GLY A 321 -6.15 -13.19 -13.52
C GLY A 321 -6.78 -14.10 -14.59
N PRO A 322 -7.71 -13.55 -15.38
CA PRO A 322 -8.15 -14.14 -16.64
C PRO A 322 -6.99 -14.69 -17.48
N ASP A 323 -7.25 -15.74 -18.25
CA ASP A 323 -6.25 -16.28 -19.17
C ASP A 323 -5.89 -15.29 -20.29
N ASP A 324 -4.91 -15.61 -21.13
CA ASP A 324 -4.42 -14.68 -22.16
C ASP A 324 -5.54 -14.29 -23.14
N ALA A 325 -6.42 -15.23 -23.50
CA ALA A 325 -7.49 -14.98 -24.45
C ALA A 325 -8.52 -14.00 -23.90
N LEU A 326 -8.97 -14.20 -22.65
CA LEU A 326 -9.91 -13.29 -22.01
C LEU A 326 -9.24 -11.96 -21.63
N ALA A 327 -8.01 -11.99 -21.12
CA ALA A 327 -7.26 -10.78 -20.76
C ALA A 327 -7.03 -9.87 -21.98
N ASP A 328 -6.74 -10.44 -23.16
CA ASP A 328 -6.60 -9.69 -24.40
C ASP A 328 -7.92 -9.06 -24.85
N GLN A 329 -9.06 -9.70 -24.61
CA GLN A 329 -10.37 -9.16 -24.99
C GLN A 329 -10.77 -7.94 -24.14
N ILE A 330 -10.44 -7.97 -22.85
CA ILE A 330 -10.93 -6.98 -21.87
C ILE A 330 -9.98 -5.81 -21.62
N SER A 331 -8.74 -5.88 -22.13
CA SER A 331 -7.72 -4.87 -21.84
C SER A 331 -7.56 -3.81 -22.93
N GLN A 332 -7.06 -2.64 -22.54
CA GLN A 332 -6.75 -1.53 -23.45
C GLN A 332 -5.79 -1.99 -24.54
N LYS A 333 -6.20 -1.93 -25.82
CA LYS A 333 -5.34 -2.30 -26.95
C LYS A 333 -4.12 -1.37 -27.05
N LEU A 334 -2.98 -1.94 -27.42
CA LEU A 334 -1.77 -1.19 -27.74
C LEU A 334 -1.90 -0.55 -29.13
N ILE A 335 -1.62 0.75 -29.19
CA ILE A 335 -1.57 1.56 -30.41
C ILE A 335 -0.17 2.16 -30.51
N GLY A 336 0.32 2.34 -31.75
CA GLY A 336 1.63 2.89 -32.08
C GLY A 336 2.43 1.97 -33.00
N ASP A 337 3.61 2.41 -33.43
CA ASP A 337 4.52 1.66 -34.28
C ASP A 337 4.88 0.30 -33.65
N LYS A 338 5.08 -0.73 -34.49
CA LYS A 338 5.40 -2.08 -34.02
C LYS A 338 6.64 -2.12 -33.14
N SER A 339 7.67 -1.33 -33.46
CA SER A 339 8.88 -1.27 -32.65
C SER A 339 8.62 -0.65 -31.27
N HIS A 340 7.65 0.25 -31.14
CA HIS A 340 7.25 0.85 -29.87
C HIS A 340 6.50 -0.16 -29.00
N GLN A 341 5.55 -0.88 -29.62
CA GLN A 341 4.82 -1.97 -28.96
C GLN A 341 5.76 -3.08 -28.49
N GLU A 342 6.69 -3.53 -29.34
CA GLU A 342 7.66 -4.58 -29.01
C GLU A 342 8.59 -4.17 -27.86
N ARG A 343 9.06 -2.90 -27.83
CA ARG A 343 9.84 -2.38 -26.70
C ARG A 343 9.05 -2.42 -25.40
N PHE A 344 7.80 -1.95 -25.41
CA PHE A 344 6.94 -1.99 -24.24
C PHE A 344 6.68 -3.43 -23.77
N LEU A 345 6.29 -4.34 -24.68
CA LEU A 345 6.00 -5.73 -24.33
C LEU A 345 7.21 -6.44 -23.74
N LYS A 346 8.41 -6.16 -24.27
CA LYS A 346 9.68 -6.65 -23.72
C LYS A 346 9.91 -6.13 -22.30
N ALA A 347 9.65 -4.85 -22.03
CA ALA A 347 9.76 -4.27 -20.70
C ALA A 347 8.73 -4.85 -19.71
N ALA A 348 7.49 -5.06 -20.15
CA ALA A 348 6.39 -5.57 -19.34
C ALA A 348 6.56 -7.05 -18.95
N GLN A 349 7.32 -7.84 -19.72
CA GLN A 349 7.63 -9.25 -19.45
C GLN A 349 6.37 -10.11 -19.21
N GLY A 350 5.37 -9.98 -20.08
CA GLY A 350 4.11 -10.73 -20.00
C GLY A 350 3.11 -10.23 -18.95
N ARG A 351 3.44 -9.18 -18.17
CA ARG A 351 2.49 -8.56 -17.23
C ARG A 351 1.35 -7.86 -17.94
N TYR A 352 1.60 -7.32 -19.12
CA TYR A 352 0.54 -6.79 -19.97
C TYR A 352 -0.04 -7.94 -20.82
N PRO A 353 -1.37 -8.11 -20.89
CA PRO A 353 -2.40 -7.46 -20.04
C PRO A 353 -2.67 -8.17 -18.71
N ARG A 354 -2.05 -9.33 -18.47
CA ARG A 354 -2.36 -10.29 -17.41
C ARG A 354 -2.43 -9.76 -15.97
N MET A 355 -1.73 -8.68 -15.65
CA MET A 355 -1.68 -8.06 -14.31
C MET A 355 -2.79 -7.02 -14.08
N ALA A 356 -3.68 -6.81 -15.05
CA ALA A 356 -4.78 -5.86 -14.93
C ALA A 356 -5.86 -6.32 -13.94
N ASN A 357 -6.07 -7.63 -13.84
CA ASN A 357 -7.01 -8.28 -12.93
C ASN A 357 -6.29 -9.42 -12.23
N PHE A 358 -6.36 -9.53 -10.90
CA PHE A 358 -5.69 -10.58 -10.15
C PHE A 358 -6.26 -10.69 -8.74
N SER A 359 -5.88 -11.75 -8.02
CA SER A 359 -6.26 -11.92 -6.61
C SER A 359 -5.08 -12.36 -5.77
N TYR A 360 -5.15 -12.09 -4.46
CA TYR A 360 -4.17 -12.53 -3.49
C TYR A 360 -4.76 -12.68 -2.10
N ASP A 361 -4.10 -13.50 -1.28
CA ASP A 361 -4.39 -13.61 0.14
C ASP A 361 -3.37 -12.83 0.97
N TYR A 362 -3.85 -12.22 2.05
CA TYR A 362 -3.02 -11.61 3.08
C TYR A 362 -3.70 -11.78 4.43
N GLY A 363 -3.05 -12.46 5.38
CA GLY A 363 -3.68 -12.80 6.65
C GLY A 363 -4.95 -13.61 6.41
N ASN A 364 -6.03 -13.29 7.12
CA ASN A 364 -7.33 -13.93 6.90
C ASN A 364 -8.22 -13.19 5.89
N SER A 365 -7.61 -12.39 4.99
CA SER A 365 -8.33 -11.74 3.90
C SER A 365 -7.93 -12.26 2.52
N HIS A 366 -8.94 -12.36 1.67
CA HIS A 366 -8.80 -12.55 0.24
C HIS A 366 -9.13 -11.23 -0.47
N TRP A 367 -8.26 -10.85 -1.39
CA TRP A 367 -8.35 -9.62 -2.16
C TRP A 367 -8.52 -9.93 -3.63
N LEU A 368 -9.57 -9.38 -4.24
CA LEU A 368 -9.76 -9.38 -5.68
C LEU A 368 -9.57 -7.98 -6.23
N ILE A 369 -8.65 -7.85 -7.19
CA ILE A 369 -8.25 -6.59 -7.80
C ILE A 369 -8.71 -6.59 -9.25
N LEU A 370 -9.49 -5.57 -9.63
CA LEU A 370 -10.14 -5.50 -10.95
C LEU A 370 -9.78 -4.22 -11.70
N ASP A 371 -9.70 -4.33 -13.02
CA ASP A 371 -9.64 -3.19 -13.93
C ASP A 371 -11.03 -2.62 -14.13
N GLY A 372 -11.31 -1.48 -13.49
CA GLY A 372 -12.60 -0.82 -13.59
C GLY A 372 -12.78 0.07 -14.81
N ASN A 373 -11.79 0.20 -15.70
CA ASN A 373 -11.80 1.21 -16.77
C ASN A 373 -12.90 0.99 -17.82
N SER A 374 -13.22 2.04 -18.59
CA SER A 374 -14.30 2.04 -19.58
C SER A 374 -14.05 1.14 -20.79
N ASN A 375 -12.79 0.74 -21.04
CA ASN A 375 -12.44 -0.25 -22.07
C ASN A 375 -12.80 -1.69 -21.66
N VAL A 376 -13.12 -1.94 -20.38
CA VAL A 376 -13.48 -3.26 -19.88
C VAL A 376 -14.99 -3.46 -20.04
N ASP A 377 -15.36 -4.48 -20.81
CA ASP A 377 -16.76 -4.87 -20.98
C ASP A 377 -17.25 -5.73 -19.81
N TRP A 378 -17.88 -5.07 -18.83
CA TRP A 378 -18.48 -5.71 -17.66
C TRP A 378 -19.83 -6.41 -17.94
N THR A 379 -20.23 -6.53 -19.21
CA THR A 379 -21.32 -7.44 -19.64
C THR A 379 -20.80 -8.80 -20.13
N ASN A 380 -19.48 -8.97 -20.26
CA ASN A 380 -18.86 -10.22 -20.66
C ASN A 380 -19.09 -11.33 -19.60
N GLU A 381 -19.86 -12.35 -19.95
CA GLU A 381 -20.23 -13.44 -19.01
C GLU A 381 -19.03 -14.26 -18.53
N GLU A 382 -17.99 -14.43 -19.36
CA GLU A 382 -16.79 -15.17 -18.99
C GLU A 382 -15.99 -14.44 -17.92
N LEU A 383 -15.87 -13.11 -18.04
CA LEU A 383 -15.26 -12.26 -17.02
C LEU A 383 -16.07 -12.28 -15.72
N LEU A 384 -17.40 -12.17 -15.80
CA LEU A 384 -18.27 -12.22 -14.63
C LEU A 384 -18.18 -13.59 -13.92
N GLU A 385 -18.08 -14.68 -14.67
CA GLU A 385 -17.90 -16.02 -14.09
C GLU A 385 -16.50 -16.20 -13.48
N TRP A 386 -15.46 -15.64 -14.07
CA TRP A 386 -14.12 -15.62 -13.47
C TRP A 386 -14.14 -14.93 -12.10
N VAL A 387 -14.78 -13.75 -12.00
CA VAL A 387 -14.95 -13.02 -10.74
C VAL A 387 -15.72 -13.87 -9.71
N ARG A 388 -16.84 -14.48 -10.13
CA ARG A 388 -17.65 -15.34 -9.24
C ARG A 388 -16.84 -16.53 -8.73
N LYS A 389 -16.07 -17.17 -9.60
CA LYS A 389 -15.24 -18.33 -9.25
C LYS A 389 -14.13 -17.97 -8.26
N ASP A 390 -13.41 -16.89 -8.51
CA ASP A 390 -12.34 -16.41 -7.61
C ASP A 390 -12.89 -16.17 -6.20
N LEU A 391 -13.97 -15.37 -6.09
CA LEU A 391 -14.57 -15.04 -4.81
C LEU A 391 -15.24 -16.23 -4.12
N SER A 392 -15.95 -17.10 -4.86
CA SER A 392 -16.70 -18.23 -4.27
C SER A 392 -15.79 -19.36 -3.77
N THR A 393 -14.61 -19.54 -4.37
CA THR A 393 -13.65 -20.57 -3.95
C THR A 393 -12.84 -20.18 -2.71
N SER A 394 -12.76 -18.88 -2.40
CA SER A 394 -12.06 -18.40 -1.21
C SER A 394 -12.80 -18.71 0.09
N THR A 395 -12.04 -19.21 1.07
CA THR A 395 -12.50 -19.50 2.45
C THR A 395 -12.06 -18.44 3.46
N ALA A 396 -11.44 -17.34 2.99
CA ALA A 396 -10.94 -16.28 3.85
C ALA A 396 -12.06 -15.65 4.71
N THR A 397 -11.73 -15.28 5.94
CA THR A 397 -12.66 -14.59 6.83
C THR A 397 -13.13 -13.29 6.21
N TRP A 398 -12.26 -12.51 5.58
CA TRP A 398 -12.61 -11.25 4.94
C TRP A 398 -12.44 -11.34 3.42
N LYS A 399 -13.46 -10.95 2.67
CA LYS A 399 -13.37 -10.81 1.21
C LYS A 399 -13.45 -9.34 0.86
N ILE A 400 -12.39 -8.83 0.25
CA ILE A 400 -12.22 -7.42 -0.10
C ILE A 400 -12.02 -7.32 -1.60
N VAL A 401 -12.71 -6.37 -2.24
CA VAL A 401 -12.53 -6.10 -3.66
C VAL A 401 -12.01 -4.69 -3.85
N MET A 402 -11.14 -4.49 -4.83
CA MET A 402 -10.59 -3.17 -5.14
C MET A 402 -10.59 -2.93 -6.65
N PHE A 403 -11.12 -1.78 -7.06
CA PHE A 403 -11.08 -1.27 -8.42
C PHE A 403 -11.21 0.25 -8.40
N HIS A 404 -10.75 0.94 -9.43
CA HIS A 404 -10.59 2.39 -9.36
C HIS A 404 -11.93 3.15 -9.34
N GLN A 405 -12.83 2.89 -10.29
CA GLN A 405 -14.06 3.67 -10.45
C GLN A 405 -15.18 3.23 -9.52
N PRO A 406 -15.72 4.10 -8.65
CA PRO A 406 -16.73 3.73 -7.68
C PRO A 406 -18.08 3.45 -8.34
N PRO A 407 -18.78 2.36 -7.98
CA PRO A 407 -20.14 2.12 -8.47
C PRO A 407 -21.16 3.09 -7.83
N PHE A 408 -20.80 3.63 -6.66
CA PHE A 408 -21.62 4.50 -5.83
C PHE A 408 -20.78 5.66 -5.34
N THR A 409 -21.09 6.87 -5.81
CA THR A 409 -20.50 8.10 -5.30
C THR A 409 -21.45 9.27 -5.48
N SER A 410 -21.41 10.22 -4.55
CA SER A 410 -22.10 11.51 -4.62
C SER A 410 -21.39 12.52 -5.53
N HIS A 411 -20.23 12.19 -6.08
CA HIS A 411 -19.51 13.07 -6.99
C HIS A 411 -20.30 13.26 -8.31
N ASN A 412 -20.73 14.47 -8.63
CA ASN A 412 -21.67 14.74 -9.74
C ASN A 412 -21.16 14.29 -11.13
N LYS A 413 -19.84 14.37 -11.36
CA LYS A 413 -19.24 13.93 -12.63
C LYS A 413 -19.10 12.41 -12.69
N HIS A 414 -18.50 11.84 -11.65
CA HIS A 414 -18.09 10.43 -11.62
C HIS A 414 -19.23 9.50 -11.20
N GLY A 415 -20.27 10.02 -10.55
CA GLY A 415 -21.50 9.29 -10.22
C GLY A 415 -22.32 8.86 -11.44
N LYS A 416 -21.95 9.29 -12.66
CA LYS A 416 -22.50 8.81 -13.93
C LYS A 416 -21.80 7.56 -14.47
N GLU A 417 -20.67 7.17 -13.89
CA GLU A 417 -19.85 6.05 -14.34
C GLU A 417 -20.23 4.73 -13.63
N GLN A 418 -21.47 4.30 -13.80
CA GLN A 418 -22.07 3.28 -12.92
C GLN A 418 -21.81 1.83 -13.37
N ARG A 419 -20.97 1.59 -14.38
CA ARG A 419 -20.70 0.26 -14.96
C ARG A 419 -20.32 -0.80 -13.93
N MET A 420 -19.59 -0.43 -12.88
CA MET A 420 -19.19 -1.36 -11.83
C MET A 420 -20.35 -1.84 -10.95
N ARG A 421 -21.55 -1.25 -11.07
CA ARG A 421 -22.77 -1.77 -10.42
C ARG A 421 -23.17 -3.15 -10.94
N LEU A 422 -22.74 -3.54 -12.14
CA LEU A 422 -23.00 -4.87 -12.69
C LEU A 422 -22.40 -6.00 -11.84
N LEU A 423 -21.34 -5.72 -11.08
CA LEU A 423 -20.73 -6.70 -10.17
C LEU A 423 -21.47 -6.88 -8.85
N THR A 424 -22.33 -5.93 -8.45
CA THR A 424 -22.95 -5.90 -7.12
C THR A 424 -23.66 -7.21 -6.76
N GLY A 425 -24.35 -7.84 -7.71
CA GLY A 425 -24.98 -9.14 -7.53
C GLY A 425 -23.99 -10.23 -7.12
N ILE A 426 -22.86 -10.35 -7.83
CA ILE A 426 -21.81 -11.33 -7.55
C ILE A 426 -21.13 -11.04 -6.21
N LEU A 427 -20.82 -9.76 -5.94
CA LEU A 427 -20.18 -9.35 -4.70
C LEU A 427 -21.03 -9.71 -3.48
N GLN A 428 -22.35 -9.49 -3.57
CA GLN A 428 -23.33 -9.87 -2.55
C GLN A 428 -23.44 -11.38 -2.39
N GLU A 429 -23.58 -12.11 -3.50
CA GLU A 429 -23.68 -13.58 -3.54
C GLU A 429 -22.47 -14.24 -2.89
N CYS A 430 -21.27 -13.74 -3.17
CA CYS A 430 -20.01 -14.31 -2.68
C CYS A 430 -19.59 -13.82 -1.27
N GLY A 431 -20.39 -12.96 -0.64
CA GLY A 431 -20.16 -12.50 0.73
C GLY A 431 -19.02 -11.48 0.90
N VAL A 432 -18.77 -10.66 -0.13
CA VAL A 432 -17.80 -9.55 -0.08
C VAL A 432 -18.18 -8.58 1.04
N ASN A 433 -17.19 -8.12 1.79
CA ASN A 433 -17.41 -7.28 2.96
C ASN A 433 -17.22 -5.80 2.64
N ILE A 434 -16.12 -5.49 1.96
CA ILE A 434 -15.73 -4.11 1.65
C ILE A 434 -15.22 -4.03 0.21
N VAL A 435 -15.61 -2.96 -0.47
CA VAL A 435 -15.07 -2.58 -1.77
C VAL A 435 -14.34 -1.25 -1.63
N PHE A 436 -13.10 -1.18 -2.09
CA PHE A 436 -12.30 0.05 -2.10
C PHE A 436 -12.18 0.63 -3.50
N ASN A 437 -12.39 1.94 -3.60
CA ASN A 437 -12.35 2.72 -4.82
C ASN A 437 -11.53 4.01 -4.66
N GLY A 438 -11.14 4.59 -5.79
CA GLY A 438 -10.50 5.90 -5.89
C GLY A 438 -11.35 6.81 -6.79
N HIS A 439 -10.69 7.49 -7.74
CA HIS A 439 -11.27 8.22 -8.89
C HIS A 439 -12.00 9.51 -8.55
N ALA A 440 -13.00 9.44 -7.66
CA ALA A 440 -13.56 10.63 -7.05
C ALA A 440 -12.59 11.10 -5.96
N HIS A 441 -12.07 12.32 -6.11
CA HIS A 441 -11.02 12.85 -5.21
C HIS A 441 -11.61 13.33 -3.88
N LEU A 442 -12.13 12.40 -3.10
CA LEU A 442 -12.84 12.59 -1.84
C LEU A 442 -12.76 11.31 -0.99
N TYR A 443 -13.17 11.44 0.26
CA TYR A 443 -13.57 10.30 1.08
C TYR A 443 -15.09 10.15 1.09
N GLU A 444 -15.60 8.96 0.79
CA GLU A 444 -17.02 8.65 0.88
C GLU A 444 -17.22 7.20 1.28
N ARG A 445 -18.22 6.95 2.12
CA ARG A 445 -18.59 5.63 2.59
C ARG A 445 -20.09 5.44 2.45
N SER A 446 -20.49 4.30 1.89
CA SER A 446 -21.89 3.91 1.84
C SER A 446 -22.39 3.35 3.18
N TYR A 447 -23.71 3.32 3.39
CA TYR A 447 -24.31 2.30 4.25
C TYR A 447 -23.93 0.91 3.70
N PRO A 448 -23.85 -0.14 4.53
CA PRO A 448 -23.86 -1.49 4.00
C PRO A 448 -25.11 -1.66 3.12
N LEU A 449 -24.92 -2.13 1.89
CA LEU A 449 -26.00 -2.17 0.92
C LEU A 449 -26.03 -3.45 0.12
N LYS A 450 -27.23 -3.76 -0.37
CA LYS A 450 -27.47 -4.66 -1.49
C LYS A 450 -28.12 -3.86 -2.61
N PHE A 451 -27.57 -3.98 -3.81
CA PHE A 451 -28.10 -3.42 -5.02
C PHE A 451 -28.46 -4.55 -5.99
N THR A 452 -29.62 -4.46 -6.61
CA THR A 452 -30.05 -5.41 -7.65
C THR A 452 -30.28 -4.65 -8.94
N VAL A 453 -29.42 -4.89 -9.91
CA VAL A 453 -29.49 -4.30 -11.26
C VAL A 453 -30.83 -4.67 -11.90
N THR A 454 -31.48 -3.69 -12.51
CA THR A 454 -32.72 -3.85 -13.28
C THR A 454 -32.42 -3.50 -14.73
N PRO A 455 -32.63 -4.42 -15.69
CA PRO A 455 -32.51 -4.11 -17.11
C PRO A 455 -33.45 -2.98 -17.51
N LYS A 456 -33.01 -2.15 -18.45
CA LYS A 456 -33.84 -1.13 -19.08
C LYS A 456 -34.89 -1.78 -19.99
N ALA A 457 -35.86 -0.98 -20.45
CA ALA A 457 -36.97 -1.48 -21.28
C ALA A 457 -36.50 -2.13 -22.60
N ASP A 458 -35.34 -1.73 -23.12
CA ASP A 458 -34.70 -2.31 -24.31
C ASP A 458 -33.79 -3.52 -24.00
N GLY A 459 -33.73 -3.94 -22.73
CA GLY A 459 -32.90 -5.05 -22.26
C GLY A 459 -31.45 -4.66 -21.91
N SER A 460 -31.02 -3.43 -22.19
CA SER A 460 -29.67 -2.98 -21.85
C SER A 460 -29.50 -2.84 -20.33
N LEU A 461 -28.31 -3.15 -19.83
CA LEU A 461 -27.96 -2.99 -18.41
C LEU A 461 -27.35 -1.62 -18.10
N ILE A 462 -26.78 -0.95 -19.11
CA ILE A 462 -26.13 0.36 -18.99
C ILE A 462 -26.80 1.31 -19.99
N GLY A 463 -27.23 2.48 -19.52
CA GLY A 463 -27.81 3.52 -20.36
C GLY A 463 -26.79 4.25 -21.20
N ALA A 464 -27.25 4.94 -22.24
CA ALA A 464 -26.40 5.81 -23.06
C ALA A 464 -25.72 6.93 -22.24
N ASP A 465 -26.27 7.28 -21.08
CA ASP A 465 -25.71 8.25 -20.12
C ASP A 465 -24.81 7.60 -19.05
N GLY A 466 -24.55 6.30 -19.14
CA GLY A 466 -23.77 5.51 -18.18
C GLY A 466 -24.56 5.01 -16.97
N SER A 467 -25.87 5.30 -16.88
CA SER A 467 -26.71 4.89 -15.76
C SER A 467 -26.93 3.38 -15.70
N VAL A 468 -26.90 2.81 -14.50
CA VAL A 468 -27.30 1.43 -14.21
C VAL A 468 -28.42 1.48 -13.17
N ASP A 469 -29.62 1.12 -13.63
CA ASP A 469 -30.83 1.14 -12.82
C ASP A 469 -30.87 -0.07 -11.89
N GLY A 470 -31.56 0.07 -10.76
CA GLY A 470 -31.70 -1.01 -9.82
C GLY A 470 -32.40 -0.62 -8.54
N THR A 471 -32.55 -1.60 -7.66
CA THR A 471 -33.21 -1.45 -6.36
C THR A 471 -32.19 -1.52 -5.22
N TRP A 472 -32.42 -0.70 -4.20
CA TRP A 472 -31.54 -0.57 -3.03
C TRP A 472 -32.13 -1.28 -1.83
N GLN A 473 -31.28 -1.93 -1.05
CA GLN A 473 -31.54 -2.30 0.33
C GLN A 473 -30.38 -1.77 1.17
N LEU A 474 -30.66 -0.85 2.09
CA LEU A 474 -29.65 -0.17 2.90
C LEU A 474 -29.78 -0.58 4.36
N ASP A 475 -28.69 -1.08 4.94
CA ASP A 475 -28.59 -1.29 6.39
C ASP A 475 -28.30 0.04 7.09
N ARG A 476 -29.36 0.80 7.35
CA ARG A 476 -29.27 2.07 8.09
C ARG A 476 -29.13 1.87 9.60
N LYS A 477 -29.17 0.63 10.11
CA LYS A 477 -28.97 0.33 11.53
C LYS A 477 -27.50 0.21 11.88
N PHE A 478 -26.68 -0.24 10.94
CA PHE A 478 -25.22 -0.28 11.10
C PHE A 478 -24.67 1.13 11.36
N ASP A 479 -24.00 1.30 12.50
CA ASP A 479 -23.32 2.54 12.90
C ASP A 479 -21.81 2.32 13.14
N GLY A 480 -21.34 1.06 13.10
CA GLY A 480 -19.95 0.70 13.38
C GLY A 480 -19.50 0.99 14.82
N VAL A 481 -20.44 1.23 15.74
CA VAL A 481 -20.18 1.51 17.17
C VAL A 481 -21.02 0.61 18.06
N THR A 482 -22.34 0.66 17.91
CA THR A 482 -23.32 -0.16 18.64
C THR A 482 -23.73 -1.38 17.82
N PHE A 483 -23.94 -1.18 16.52
CA PHE A 483 -24.29 -2.19 15.54
C PHE A 483 -23.12 -2.36 14.57
N THR A 484 -22.28 -3.36 14.86
CA THR A 484 -21.01 -3.59 14.16
C THR A 484 -21.07 -4.68 13.10
N LYS A 485 -22.18 -5.43 13.00
CA LYS A 485 -22.36 -6.47 11.99
C LYS A 485 -23.19 -5.93 10.82
N PRO A 486 -22.58 -5.67 9.65
CA PRO A 486 -23.29 -5.10 8.51
C PRO A 486 -24.17 -6.14 7.80
N ASP A 487 -25.36 -5.73 7.33
CA ASP A 487 -26.15 -6.49 6.35
C ASP A 487 -25.99 -5.90 4.94
N GLY A 488 -24.92 -6.30 4.24
CA GLY A 488 -24.61 -5.87 2.89
C GLY A 488 -23.13 -5.56 2.70
N VAL A 489 -22.78 -5.10 1.50
CA VAL A 489 -21.41 -4.72 1.14
C VAL A 489 -21.20 -3.24 1.47
N ILE A 490 -20.06 -2.89 2.08
CA ILE A 490 -19.68 -1.50 2.33
C ILE A 490 -18.78 -1.03 1.17
N TYR A 491 -19.12 0.10 0.56
CA TYR A 491 -18.31 0.71 -0.49
C TYR A 491 -17.59 1.95 0.07
N ILE A 492 -16.30 2.05 -0.21
CA ILE A 492 -15.43 3.11 0.32
C ILE A 492 -14.64 3.72 -0.82
N VAL A 493 -14.91 5.00 -1.08
CA VAL A 493 -14.11 5.87 -1.93
C VAL A 493 -13.03 6.49 -1.05
N THR A 494 -11.77 6.25 -1.36
CA THR A 494 -10.60 6.80 -0.65
C THR A 494 -9.62 7.48 -1.62
N GLY A 495 -10.17 8.27 -2.55
CA GLY A 495 -9.43 8.94 -3.63
C GLY A 495 -8.84 10.31 -3.25
N ALA A 496 -8.71 10.63 -1.97
CA ALA A 496 -8.21 11.92 -1.52
C ALA A 496 -6.68 11.91 -1.25
N GLY A 497 -5.91 11.07 -1.95
CA GLY A 497 -4.52 10.73 -1.60
C GLY A 497 -3.45 11.76 -1.95
N GLY A 498 -3.76 12.77 -2.77
CA GLY A 498 -2.81 13.84 -3.10
C GLY A 498 -3.09 14.60 -4.38
N ALA A 499 -3.86 14.01 -5.30
CA ALA A 499 -4.37 14.68 -6.50
C ALA A 499 -5.36 15.80 -6.14
N LYS A 500 -5.52 16.80 -7.01
CA LYS A 500 -6.34 17.99 -6.68
C LYS A 500 -7.75 17.59 -6.24
N LEU A 501 -8.20 17.98 -5.05
CA LEU A 501 -9.59 17.79 -4.65
C LEU A 501 -10.57 18.42 -5.66
N GLN A 502 -11.71 17.78 -5.84
CA GLN A 502 -12.69 18.10 -6.89
C GLN A 502 -13.97 18.72 -6.29
N GLU A 503 -13.82 19.69 -5.39
CA GLU A 503 -14.94 20.33 -4.69
C GLU A 503 -16.03 20.89 -5.62
N GLN A 504 -15.65 21.36 -6.81
CA GLN A 504 -16.58 21.88 -7.81
C GLN A 504 -17.58 20.85 -8.35
N HIS A 505 -17.35 19.56 -8.08
CA HIS A 505 -18.19 18.45 -8.51
C HIS A 505 -18.95 17.81 -7.35
N LEU A 506 -18.88 18.37 -6.14
CA LEU A 506 -19.63 17.90 -5.00
C LEU A 506 -21.06 18.48 -5.00
N PRO A 507 -22.05 17.77 -4.43
CA PRO A 507 -23.37 18.34 -4.19
C PRO A 507 -23.30 19.52 -3.22
N ALA A 508 -24.18 20.52 -3.39
CA ALA A 508 -24.16 21.74 -2.58
C ALA A 508 -24.55 21.52 -1.10
N SER A 509 -25.19 20.40 -0.78
CA SER A 509 -25.57 20.01 0.58
C SER A 509 -25.81 18.50 0.67
N GLU A 510 -25.97 17.98 1.89
CA GLU A 510 -26.23 16.56 2.16
C GLU A 510 -27.47 16.02 1.45
N SER A 511 -28.49 16.86 1.20
CA SER A 511 -29.69 16.43 0.47
C SER A 511 -29.43 16.07 -1.00
N GLY A 512 -28.25 16.45 -1.52
CA GLY A 512 -27.80 16.08 -2.87
C GLY A 512 -26.89 14.85 -2.91
N TRP A 513 -26.60 14.23 -1.77
CA TRP A 513 -25.84 12.98 -1.73
C TRP A 513 -26.65 11.82 -2.31
N LEU A 514 -25.94 10.80 -2.79
CA LEU A 514 -26.55 9.55 -3.21
C LEU A 514 -27.25 8.90 -2.00
N GLU A 515 -28.39 8.24 -2.23
CA GLU A 515 -29.20 7.66 -1.14
C GLU A 515 -28.41 6.68 -0.24
N SER A 516 -27.42 6.01 -0.83
CA SER A 516 -26.54 5.05 -0.16
C SER A 516 -25.43 5.70 0.66
N THR A 517 -25.17 7.00 0.53
CA THR A 517 -24.06 7.70 1.21
C THR A 517 -24.35 7.84 2.71
N ALA A 518 -23.45 7.31 3.53
CA ALA A 518 -23.51 7.39 4.99
C ALA A 518 -22.47 8.35 5.59
N ARG A 519 -21.33 8.49 4.93
CA ARG A 519 -20.28 9.45 5.30
C ARG A 519 -19.64 10.05 4.06
N HIS A 520 -19.26 11.31 4.14
CA HIS A 520 -18.63 12.03 3.04
C HIS A 520 -17.69 13.11 3.60
N ALA A 521 -16.51 13.26 3.00
CA ALA A 521 -15.57 14.36 3.23
C ALA A 521 -14.83 14.66 1.92
N GLY A 522 -15.14 15.78 1.27
CA GLY A 522 -14.64 16.10 -0.08
C GLY A 522 -13.72 17.31 -0.16
N ASP A 523 -13.48 17.98 0.96
CA ASP A 523 -12.67 19.19 1.13
C ASP A 523 -11.31 18.90 1.80
N LEU A 524 -11.03 17.63 2.12
CA LEU A 524 -9.83 17.24 2.85
C LEU A 524 -9.14 16.03 2.21
N HIS A 525 -7.81 16.14 2.11
CA HIS A 525 -6.95 15.00 1.82
C HIS A 525 -6.95 14.02 2.99
N SER A 526 -7.07 12.74 2.67
CA SER A 526 -7.18 11.69 3.69
C SER A 526 -6.88 10.30 3.11
N PHE A 527 -6.67 9.33 4.00
CA PHE A 527 -6.46 7.92 3.68
C PHE A 527 -7.17 7.00 4.67
N THR A 528 -7.50 5.80 4.22
CA THR A 528 -8.14 4.79 5.06
C THR A 528 -7.11 3.87 5.70
N VAL A 529 -7.25 3.58 6.99
CA VAL A 529 -6.50 2.58 7.74
C VAL A 529 -7.45 1.50 8.23
N CYS A 530 -7.08 0.23 8.04
CA CYS A 530 -7.83 -0.91 8.52
C CYS A 530 -6.94 -1.80 9.38
N ASP A 531 -7.37 -2.06 10.62
CA ASP A 531 -6.79 -3.05 11.52
C ASP A 531 -7.65 -4.30 11.54
N VAL A 532 -7.09 -5.43 11.14
CA VAL A 532 -7.80 -6.71 11.08
C VAL A 532 -7.25 -7.66 12.15
N ASN A 533 -8.15 -8.24 12.93
CA ASN A 533 -7.84 -9.26 13.93
C ASN A 533 -8.99 -10.26 14.03
N GLY A 534 -8.80 -11.46 13.47
CA GLY A 534 -9.85 -12.47 13.41
C GLY A 534 -11.11 -11.95 12.71
N GLU A 535 -12.25 -12.03 13.38
CA GLU A 535 -13.55 -11.58 12.89
C GLU A 535 -13.85 -10.10 13.17
N THR A 536 -12.85 -9.30 13.57
CA THR A 536 -12.99 -7.85 13.77
C THR A 536 -12.09 -7.06 12.79
N LEU A 537 -12.67 -6.07 12.12
CA LEU A 537 -11.99 -5.07 11.31
C LEU A 537 -12.31 -3.68 11.85
N ILE A 538 -11.30 -2.91 12.23
CA ILE A 538 -11.44 -1.52 12.66
C ILE A 538 -10.97 -0.61 11.54
N LEU A 539 -11.89 0.16 10.98
CA LEU A 539 -11.60 1.15 9.96
C LEU A 539 -11.44 2.54 10.57
N ARG A 540 -10.47 3.31 10.10
CA ARG A 540 -10.27 4.72 10.42
C ARG A 540 -9.97 5.52 9.17
N GLN A 541 -10.70 6.60 8.93
CA GLN A 541 -10.29 7.60 7.94
C GLN A 541 -9.43 8.64 8.64
N ILE A 542 -8.24 8.91 8.11
CA ILE A 542 -7.27 9.82 8.72
C ILE A 542 -6.96 10.97 7.77
N SER A 543 -7.04 12.20 8.26
CA SER A 543 -6.69 13.41 7.51
C SER A 543 -5.17 13.54 7.35
N LEU A 544 -4.78 14.49 6.52
CA LEU A 544 -3.40 14.83 6.26
C LEU A 544 -2.69 15.43 7.50
N GLU A 545 -3.44 15.99 8.45
CA GLU A 545 -2.98 16.45 9.76
C GLU A 545 -2.85 15.30 10.78
N GLY A 546 -3.34 14.11 10.46
CA GLY A 546 -3.34 12.94 11.34
C GLY A 546 -4.59 12.84 12.23
N GLU A 547 -5.63 13.63 11.95
CA GLU A 547 -6.91 13.60 12.66
C GLU A 547 -7.76 12.43 12.19
N VAL A 548 -8.48 11.77 13.10
CA VAL A 548 -9.40 10.68 12.75
C VAL A 548 -10.76 11.29 12.37
N LEU A 549 -11.09 11.29 11.08
CA LEU A 549 -12.33 11.84 10.52
C LEU A 549 -13.53 10.91 10.73
N GLU A 550 -13.27 9.60 10.73
CA GLU A 550 -14.23 8.54 11.00
C GLU A 550 -13.53 7.34 11.62
N LYS A 551 -14.25 6.61 12.49
CA LYS A 551 -13.85 5.30 13.01
C LYS A 551 -15.05 4.36 13.02
N LEU A 552 -14.87 3.14 12.51
CA LEU A 552 -15.89 2.11 12.46
C LEU A 552 -15.32 0.78 12.94
N VAL A 553 -16.13 0.00 13.64
CA VAL A 553 -15.87 -1.40 13.98
C VAL A 553 -16.82 -2.27 13.18
N ILE A 554 -16.25 -3.20 12.41
CA ILE A 554 -16.96 -4.18 11.59
C ILE A 554 -16.67 -5.56 12.16
N THR A 555 -17.72 -6.33 12.46
CA THR A 555 -17.64 -7.69 13.04
C THR A 555 -18.42 -8.69 12.20
N LYS A 556 -18.01 -9.96 12.23
CA LYS A 556 -18.77 -11.07 11.61
C LYS A 556 -19.62 -11.86 12.59
#